data_AF-A0A7W5B3C4-F1
#
_entry.id   AF-A0A7W5B3C4-F1
#
_cell.length_a   1.000
_cell.length_b   1.000
_cell.length_c   1.000
_cell.angle_alpha   90.00
_cell.angle_beta   90.00
_cell.angle_gamma   90.00
#
_symmetry.space_group_name_H-M   'P 1'
#
loop_
_entity.id
_entity.type
_entity.pdbx_description
1 polymer ?
#
loop_
_entity_poly.entity_id
_entity_poly.type
_entity_poly.pdbx_seq_one_letter_code
_entity_poly.pdbx_strand_id
1 'polypeptide(L)'
;MKQKLKIANVSMTPIRNRKKRARVSSNSTCDRTDNAVAGVQEAGAELSRFFTRLQNEDNAAQLVRAIRCKIKRGVEDLLGPDCEVVRFFSQNRLACVRIRCVFGNCCDVQITFDICVSQGNCGNLVQGISDNRSHRHY
;
A
#
# COMPACT_ATOMS: atom_id res chain seq x y z
N MET A 1 -76.17 3.45 -6.61
CA MET A 1 -75.46 3.92 -5.40
C MET A 1 -75.22 2.75 -4.46
N LYS A 2 -73.97 2.47 -4.08
CA LYS A 2 -73.57 1.85 -2.79
C LYS A 2 -72.05 1.77 -2.73
N GLN A 3 -71.48 2.65 -1.92
CA GLN A 3 -70.09 2.58 -1.47
C GLN A 3 -69.92 1.36 -0.55
N LYS A 4 -68.77 0.69 -0.63
CA LYS A 4 -68.22 -0.09 0.49
C LYS A 4 -66.71 0.07 0.50
N LEU A 5 -66.24 0.96 1.35
CA LEU A 5 -64.87 0.99 1.84
C LEU A 5 -64.66 -0.22 2.75
N LYS A 6 -63.57 -0.95 2.52
CA LYS A 6 -62.97 -1.85 3.51
C LYS A 6 -61.47 -1.60 3.52
N ILE A 7 -60.99 -1.00 4.59
CA ILE A 7 -59.57 -0.93 4.95
C ILE A 7 -59.35 -1.95 6.07
N ALA A 8 -58.44 -2.88 5.85
CA ALA A 8 -57.72 -3.74 6.79
C ALA A 8 -56.94 -4.75 5.89
N ASN A 9 -55.69 -5.11 6.10
CA ASN A 9 -54.79 -4.98 7.23
C ASN A 9 -53.37 -5.20 6.71
N VAL A 10 -52.38 -4.69 7.43
CA VAL A 10 -50.93 -4.78 7.13
C VAL A 10 -50.51 -6.22 6.78
N SER A 11 -50.00 -6.42 5.56
CA SER A 11 -49.34 -7.67 5.17
C SER A 11 -47.87 -7.61 5.63
N MET A 12 -47.55 -8.39 6.66
CA MET A 12 -46.17 -8.62 7.08
C MET A 12 -45.37 -9.24 5.94
N THR A 13 -44.20 -8.66 5.68
CA THR A 13 -43.21 -9.19 4.75
C THR A 13 -42.86 -10.64 5.12
N PRO A 14 -42.98 -11.62 4.20
CA PRO A 14 -42.41 -12.92 4.44
C PRO A 14 -40.88 -12.79 4.38
N ILE A 15 -40.23 -13.08 5.51
CA ILE A 15 -38.80 -13.35 5.60
C ILE A 15 -38.51 -14.44 4.57
N ARG A 16 -38.00 -14.03 3.41
CA ARG A 16 -37.57 -14.96 2.36
C ARG A 16 -36.43 -15.77 2.94
N ASN A 17 -36.76 -17.03 3.24
CA ASN A 17 -35.87 -18.15 3.44
C ASN A 17 -34.57 -17.96 2.66
N ARG A 18 -33.51 -17.48 3.33
CA ARG A 18 -32.15 -17.64 2.83
C ARG A 18 -31.92 -19.13 2.77
N LYS A 19 -32.05 -19.70 1.57
CA LYS A 19 -31.57 -21.04 1.24
C LYS A 19 -30.18 -21.15 1.86
N LYS A 20 -30.06 -21.98 2.89
CA LYS A 20 -28.79 -22.46 3.42
C LYS A 20 -28.09 -23.15 2.26
N ARG A 21 -27.34 -22.39 1.45
CA ARG A 21 -26.39 -23.00 0.52
C ARG A 21 -25.38 -23.69 1.42
N ALA A 22 -25.36 -25.01 1.29
CA ALA A 22 -24.55 -25.92 2.07
C ALA A 22 -23.13 -25.35 2.18
N ARG A 23 -22.59 -25.36 3.40
CA ARG A 23 -21.14 -25.36 3.60
C ARG A 23 -20.63 -26.54 2.79
N VAL A 24 -20.06 -26.28 1.62
CA VAL A 24 -19.18 -27.25 0.98
C VAL A 24 -17.96 -27.28 1.89
N SER A 25 -17.98 -28.24 2.81
CA SER A 25 -16.77 -28.78 3.40
C SER A 25 -16.01 -29.44 2.25
N SER A 26 -15.20 -28.65 1.53
CA SER A 26 -14.21 -29.18 0.61
C SER A 26 -13.12 -29.81 1.46
N ASN A 27 -13.38 -31.05 1.85
CA ASN A 27 -12.42 -31.98 2.39
C ASN A 27 -11.59 -32.47 1.20
N SER A 28 -10.56 -31.73 0.81
CA SER A 28 -9.59 -32.20 -0.19
C SER A 28 -8.28 -31.44 -0.03
N THR A 29 -7.28 -32.19 0.46
CA THR A 29 -5.85 -31.90 0.36
C THR A 29 -5.45 -30.52 0.87
N CYS A 30 -5.25 -30.45 2.20
CA CYS A 30 -4.33 -29.51 2.80
C CYS A 30 -2.92 -29.74 2.23
N ASP A 31 -2.62 -29.10 1.11
CA ASP A 31 -1.24 -28.76 0.77
C ASP A 31 -0.68 -28.04 2.00
N ARG A 32 0.27 -28.69 2.66
CA ARG A 32 0.91 -28.26 3.91
C ARG A 32 1.83 -27.05 3.72
N THR A 33 1.52 -26.17 2.77
CA THR A 33 2.22 -24.90 2.63
C THR A 33 1.45 -23.88 3.45
N ASP A 34 2.02 -23.53 4.60
CA ASP A 34 1.52 -22.44 5.43
C ASP A 34 1.44 -21.18 4.56
N ASN A 35 0.25 -20.58 4.44
CA ASN A 35 0.05 -19.38 3.62
C ASN A 35 0.96 -18.24 4.08
N ALA A 36 1.35 -18.21 5.35
CA ALA A 36 2.32 -17.25 5.86
C ALA A 36 3.71 -17.45 5.25
N VAL A 37 4.12 -18.69 4.94
CA VAL A 37 5.40 -18.96 4.24
C VAL A 37 5.37 -18.37 2.84
N ALA A 38 4.28 -18.60 2.09
CA ALA A 38 4.10 -18.00 0.77
C ALA A 38 4.08 -16.46 0.85
N GLY A 39 3.36 -15.90 1.83
CA GLY A 39 3.30 -14.46 2.07
C GLY A 39 4.66 -13.85 2.44
N VAL A 40 5.50 -14.55 3.21
CA VAL A 40 6.87 -14.08 3.52
C VAL A 40 7.76 -14.13 2.28
N GLN A 41 7.63 -15.14 1.43
CA GLN A 41 8.39 -15.23 0.18
C GLN A 41 7.98 -14.12 -0.79
N GLU A 42 6.67 -13.85 -0.92
CA GLU A 42 6.14 -12.72 -1.67
C GLU A 42 6.67 -11.39 -1.14
N ALA A 43 6.60 -11.19 0.18
CA ALA A 43 7.13 -9.99 0.84
C ALA A 43 8.62 -9.80 0.55
N GLY A 44 9.41 -10.89 0.60
CA GLY A 44 10.83 -10.87 0.26
C GLY A 44 11.07 -10.45 -1.20
N ALA A 45 10.28 -10.96 -2.13
CA ALA A 45 10.38 -10.60 -3.55
C ALA A 45 10.03 -9.12 -3.80
N GLU A 46 8.95 -8.62 -3.20
CA GLU A 46 8.51 -7.22 -3.34
C GLU A 46 9.51 -6.24 -2.71
N LEU A 47 9.99 -6.53 -1.50
CA LEU A 47 11.03 -5.72 -0.87
C LEU A 47 12.33 -5.74 -1.68
N SER A 48 12.71 -6.89 -2.25
CA SER A 48 13.87 -6.98 -3.15
C SER A 48 13.71 -6.07 -4.36
N ARG A 49 12.55 -6.09 -5.04
CA ARG A 49 12.24 -5.19 -6.16
C ARG A 49 12.30 -3.72 -5.76
N PHE A 50 11.78 -3.38 -4.58
CA PHE A 50 11.88 -2.02 -4.05
C PHE A 50 13.34 -1.59 -3.87
N PHE A 51 14.17 -2.40 -3.20
CA PHE A 51 15.59 -2.07 -3.02
C PHE A 51 16.37 -2.03 -4.33
N THR A 52 16.03 -2.88 -5.31
CA THR A 52 16.59 -2.78 -6.66
C THR A 52 16.21 -1.47 -7.34
N ARG A 53 14.96 -0.99 -7.21
CA ARG A 53 14.55 0.34 -7.73
C ARG A 53 15.36 1.48 -7.12
N LEU A 54 15.73 1.37 -5.84
CA LEU A 54 16.57 2.37 -5.15
C LEU A 54 18.05 2.34 -5.56
N GLN A 55 18.50 1.36 -6.35
CA GLN A 55 19.85 1.41 -6.95
C GLN A 55 19.94 2.47 -8.05
N ASN A 56 18.80 2.89 -8.62
CA ASN A 56 18.74 4.05 -9.50
C ASN A 56 18.83 5.35 -8.67
N GLU A 57 19.73 6.24 -9.05
CA GLU A 57 20.05 7.47 -8.31
C GLU A 57 18.84 8.41 -8.19
N ASP A 58 18.03 8.56 -9.24
CA ASP A 58 16.85 9.43 -9.24
C ASP A 58 15.80 8.95 -8.23
N ASN A 59 15.55 7.64 -8.20
CA ASN A 59 14.62 7.03 -7.23
C ASN A 59 15.14 7.20 -5.79
N ALA A 60 16.43 7.00 -5.56
CA ALA A 60 17.05 7.19 -4.25
C ALA A 60 16.96 8.66 -3.80
N ALA A 61 17.26 9.61 -4.69
CA ALA A 61 17.15 11.04 -4.42
C ALA A 61 15.71 11.45 -4.11
N GLN A 62 14.73 10.91 -4.86
CA GLN A 62 13.31 11.11 -4.60
C GLN A 62 12.91 10.60 -3.21
N LEU A 63 13.33 9.40 -2.83
CA LEU A 63 13.05 8.84 -1.50
C LEU A 63 13.66 9.70 -0.38
N VAL A 64 14.95 10.07 -0.50
CA VAL A 64 15.64 10.91 0.48
C VAL A 64 14.92 12.23 0.67
N ARG A 65 14.51 12.88 -0.43
CA ARG A 65 13.74 14.12 -0.38
C ARG A 65 12.39 13.91 0.29
N ALA A 66 11.66 12.86 -0.08
CA ALA A 66 10.37 12.55 0.49
C ALA A 66 10.45 12.34 2.02
N ILE A 67 11.51 11.66 2.50
CA ILE A 67 11.75 11.48 3.93
C ILE A 67 12.09 12.80 4.63
N ARG A 68 13.07 13.56 4.13
CA ARG A 68 13.47 14.85 4.71
C ARG A 68 12.31 15.84 4.80
N CYS A 69 11.46 15.84 3.77
CA CYS A 69 10.35 16.79 3.64
C CYS A 69 9.01 16.24 4.08
N LYS A 70 8.99 15.04 4.67
CA LYS A 70 7.78 14.40 5.19
C LYS A 70 6.66 14.29 4.14
N ILE A 71 7.03 14.04 2.89
CA ILE A 71 6.12 13.91 1.76
C ILE A 71 5.64 12.47 1.70
N LYS A 72 4.51 12.18 2.35
CA LYS A 72 3.90 10.84 2.41
C LYS A 72 3.79 10.19 1.03
N ARG A 73 3.15 10.89 0.08
CA ARG A 73 2.94 10.41 -1.29
C ARG A 73 4.24 10.02 -2.00
N GLY A 74 5.29 10.82 -1.86
CA GLY A 74 6.57 10.56 -2.50
C GLY A 74 7.26 9.28 -2.01
N VAL A 75 6.97 8.84 -0.78
CA VAL A 75 7.43 7.54 -0.26
C VAL A 75 6.54 6.41 -0.76
N GLU A 76 5.22 6.58 -0.70
CA GLU A 76 4.24 5.54 -1.09
C GLU A 76 4.27 5.24 -2.60
N ASP A 77 4.44 6.27 -3.44
CA ASP A 77 4.56 6.12 -4.90
C ASP A 77 5.77 5.24 -5.30
N LEU A 78 6.83 5.22 -4.48
CA LEU A 78 8.01 4.38 -4.71
C LEU A 78 7.85 2.94 -4.18
N LEU A 79 7.08 2.76 -3.10
CA LEU A 79 6.89 1.46 -2.48
C LEU A 79 5.84 0.63 -3.23
N GLY A 80 4.69 1.22 -3.54
CA GLY A 80 3.54 0.54 -4.14
C GLY A 80 2.30 0.57 -3.23
N PRO A 81 1.17 0.04 -3.73
CA PRO A 81 -0.15 0.18 -3.09
C PRO A 81 -0.29 -0.60 -1.77
N ASP A 82 0.53 -1.62 -1.55
CA ASP A 82 0.45 -2.49 -0.37
C ASP A 82 1.24 -1.96 0.84
N CYS A 83 1.89 -0.81 0.67
CA CYS A 83 2.68 -0.15 1.68
C CYS A 83 2.11 1.23 2.02
N GLU A 84 2.11 1.57 3.31
CA GLU A 84 1.72 2.89 3.79
C GLU A 84 2.78 3.50 4.71
N VAL A 85 2.87 4.83 4.66
CA VAL A 85 3.63 5.59 5.66
C VAL A 85 2.80 5.71 6.93
N VAL A 86 3.32 5.12 8.01
CA VAL A 86 2.72 5.20 9.35
C VAL A 86 3.01 6.56 9.98
N ARG A 87 4.28 6.97 9.99
CA ARG A 87 4.70 8.28 10.52
C ARG A 87 6.09 8.67 10.03
N PHE A 88 6.33 9.97 9.97
CA PHE A 88 7.67 10.54 9.94
C PHE A 88 8.13 10.85 11.36
N PHE A 89 9.40 10.64 11.65
CA PHE A 89 10.00 10.96 12.94
C PHE A 89 11.49 11.30 12.79
N SER A 90 12.08 11.88 13.81
CA SER A 90 13.51 12.18 13.84
C SER A 90 14.19 11.33 14.90
N GLN A 91 15.39 10.84 14.60
CA GLN A 91 16.23 10.12 15.55
C GLN A 91 17.63 10.72 15.49
N ASN A 92 18.00 11.52 16.50
CA ASN A 92 19.24 12.30 16.52
C ASN A 92 19.36 13.19 15.27
N ARG A 93 20.42 13.00 14.47
CA ARG A 93 20.69 13.71 13.21
C ARG A 93 20.06 13.04 11.99
N LEU A 94 19.15 12.09 12.18
CA LEU A 94 18.46 11.38 11.11
C LEU A 94 17.01 11.86 10.99
N ALA A 95 16.54 11.95 9.76
CA ALA A 95 15.12 12.01 9.41
C ALA A 95 14.69 10.60 9.02
N CYS A 96 13.64 10.09 9.64
CA CYS A 96 13.19 8.72 9.48
C CYS A 96 11.71 8.66 9.06
N VAL A 97 11.36 7.59 8.36
CA VAL A 97 9.97 7.22 8.07
C VAL A 97 9.74 5.78 8.51
N ARG A 98 8.61 5.54 9.20
CA ARG A 98 8.12 4.20 9.49
C ARG A 98 7.12 3.79 8.43
N ILE A 99 7.38 2.66 7.80
CA ILE A 99 6.58 2.10 6.72
C ILE A 99 5.96 0.79 7.21
N ARG A 100 4.68 0.57 6.91
CA ARG A 100 3.99 -0.70 7.10
C ARG A 100 3.58 -1.23 5.74
N CYS A 101 3.95 -2.46 5.43
CA CYS A 101 3.49 -3.17 4.24
C CYS A 101 2.76 -4.44 4.64
N VAL A 102 1.80 -4.85 3.81
CA VAL A 102 0.99 -6.06 4.01
C VAL A 102 1.11 -6.95 2.76
N PHE A 103 1.28 -8.25 2.96
CA PHE A 103 1.50 -9.23 1.89
C PHE A 103 0.68 -10.51 2.14
N GLY A 104 0.53 -11.33 1.09
CA GLY A 104 -0.21 -12.59 1.13
C GLY A 104 -1.72 -12.44 0.95
N ASN A 105 -2.40 -13.55 0.70
CA ASN A 105 -3.85 -13.61 0.63
C ASN A 105 -4.46 -13.23 1.98
N CYS A 106 -5.42 -12.31 2.00
CA CYS A 106 -6.08 -11.86 3.25
C CYS A 106 -5.13 -11.25 4.31
N CYS A 107 -4.00 -10.65 3.90
CA CYS A 107 -3.10 -9.91 4.80
C CYS A 107 -2.35 -10.79 5.81
N ASP A 108 -2.00 -12.02 5.42
CA ASP A 108 -1.32 -13.01 6.28
C ASP A 108 0.01 -12.53 6.85
N VAL A 109 0.70 -11.59 6.18
CA VAL A 109 2.00 -11.08 6.60
C VAL A 109 2.00 -9.56 6.67
N GLN A 110 2.48 -9.01 7.79
CA GLN A 110 2.72 -7.59 7.96
C GLN A 110 4.19 -7.35 8.27
N ILE A 111 4.84 -6.47 7.51
CA ILE A 111 6.22 -6.03 7.76
C ILE A 111 6.20 -4.55 8.10
N THR A 112 6.92 -4.17 9.15
CA THR A 112 7.13 -2.77 9.51
C THR A 112 8.62 -2.51 9.63
N PHE A 113 9.10 -1.48 8.94
CA PHE A 113 10.51 -1.11 8.94
C PHE A 113 10.66 0.41 8.90
N ASP A 114 11.83 0.87 9.35
CA ASP A 114 12.19 2.28 9.37
C ASP A 114 13.29 2.53 8.34
N ILE A 115 13.16 3.59 7.54
CA ILE A 115 14.25 4.11 6.73
C ILE A 115 14.67 5.44 7.32
N CYS A 116 15.95 5.55 7.65
CA CYS A 116 16.54 6.76 8.21
C CYS A 116 17.63 7.30 7.29
N VAL A 117 17.58 8.60 7.02
CA VAL A 117 18.58 9.32 6.22
C VAL A 117 19.13 10.47 7.03
N SER A 118 20.36 10.89 6.72
CA SER A 118 20.92 12.10 7.34
C SER A 118 20.00 13.29 7.10
N GLN A 119 19.80 14.10 8.15
CA GLN A 119 19.09 15.36 8.01
C GLN A 119 19.78 16.25 6.99
N GLY A 120 18.98 17.06 6.31
CA GLY A 120 19.45 17.98 5.28
C GLY A 120 18.29 18.84 4.80
N ASN A 121 18.61 19.82 3.97
CA ASN A 121 17.62 20.77 3.48
C ASN A 121 16.58 20.08 2.60
N CYS A 122 15.37 20.62 2.65
CA CYS A 122 14.27 20.28 1.74
C CYS A 122 14.34 20.98 0.37
N GLY A 123 15.52 21.53 0.04
CA GLY A 123 15.74 22.43 -1.08
C GLY A 123 15.60 21.77 -2.45
N ASN A 124 15.04 22.56 -3.38
CA ASN A 124 14.65 22.18 -4.73
C ASN A 124 15.78 21.49 -5.50
N LEU A 125 15.54 20.24 -5.92
CA LEU A 125 16.12 19.78 -7.18
C LEU A 125 15.53 20.66 -8.26
N VAL A 126 16.26 21.70 -8.64
CA VAL A 126 16.15 22.30 -9.97
C VAL A 126 16.13 21.11 -10.93
N GLN A 127 15.10 21.07 -11.76
CA GLN A 127 14.96 20.14 -12.87
C GLN A 127 16.31 19.98 -13.58
N GLY A 128 16.90 18.80 -13.48
CA GLY A 128 17.88 18.33 -14.44
C GLY A 128 17.20 18.03 -15.78
N ILE A 129 16.54 19.03 -16.37
CA ILE A 129 16.38 19.08 -17.82
C ILE A 129 17.70 19.68 -18.29
N SER A 130 18.57 18.81 -18.80
CA SER A 130 19.82 19.20 -19.43
C SER A 130 19.52 20.20 -20.54
N ASP A 131 19.80 21.48 -20.29
CA ASP A 131 19.78 22.53 -21.30
C ASP A 131 20.94 22.25 -22.26
N ASN A 132 20.60 21.59 -23.36
CA ASN A 132 21.53 21.17 -24.40
C ASN A 132 21.85 22.37 -25.31
N ARG A 133 22.47 23.42 -24.77
CA ARG A 133 22.98 24.56 -25.55
C ARG A 133 24.26 25.13 -24.94
N SER A 134 25.40 24.62 -25.37
CA SER A 134 26.49 25.45 -25.91
C SER A 134 27.66 24.56 -26.33
N HIS A 135 27.59 24.09 -27.57
CA HIS A 135 28.79 23.76 -28.33
C HIS A 135 28.73 24.57 -29.63
N ARG A 136 29.52 25.64 -29.68
CA ARG A 136 30.32 26.12 -30.82
C ARG A 136 30.80 27.54 -30.56
N HIS A 137 31.95 27.62 -29.90
CA HIS A 137 32.96 28.61 -30.24
C HIS A 137 34.05 27.86 -31.00
N TYR A 138 34.17 28.14 -32.29
CA TYR A 138 35.38 28.47 -33.06
C TYR A 138 34.93 28.83 -34.47
#